data_AF-A0A8T6ZUH2-F1
#
_entry.id   AF-A0A8T6ZUH2-F1
#
_cell.length_a   1.000
_cell.length_b   1.000
_cell.length_c   1.000
_cell.angle_alpha   90.00
_cell.angle_beta   90.00
_cell.angle_gamma   90.00
#
_symmetry.space_group_name_H-M   'P 1'
#
loop_
_entity.id
_entity.type
_entity.pdbx_description
1 polymer ?
#
loop_
_entity_poly.entity_id
_entity_poly.type
_entity_poly.pdbx_seq_one_letter_code
_entity_poly.pdbx_strand_id
1 'polypeptide(L)'
;MKNLIKTGIIVLTSVILQTTVASAHHAVQAQFDVQEVVTFTGVMTDVELINPHPYFHLDVDTGNGQIENWSVESVALQALRRAGLLKRLRVGDTFTIEGHPSRNGEPIYLMVAITLPDGSRLTMRSLDPSAR
;
A
#
# COMPACT_ATOMS: atom_id res chain seq x y z
N MET A 1 -53.45 -55.05 14.45
CA MET A 1 -53.18 -53.95 13.50
C MET A 1 -53.14 -52.63 14.25
N LYS A 2 -51.96 -51.99 14.31
CA LYS A 2 -51.68 -50.54 14.36
C LYS A 2 -50.30 -50.36 14.99
N ASN A 3 -49.30 -50.32 14.12
CA ASN A 3 -47.90 -50.11 14.45
C ASN A 3 -47.73 -48.62 14.83
N LEU A 4 -47.22 -48.32 16.02
CA LEU A 4 -46.91 -46.95 16.41
C LEU A 4 -45.66 -46.48 15.67
N ILE A 5 -45.85 -45.46 14.84
CA ILE A 5 -44.81 -44.77 14.07
C ILE A 5 -44.23 -43.65 14.95
N LYS A 6 -42.93 -43.77 15.23
CA LYS A 6 -41.84 -42.77 15.20
C LYS A 6 -42.06 -41.39 15.84
N THR A 7 -41.16 -41.06 16.77
CA THR A 7 -40.47 -39.76 16.72
C THR A 7 -39.06 -39.91 17.32
N GLY A 8 -38.08 -40.18 16.46
CA GLY A 8 -36.67 -40.02 16.83
C GLY A 8 -36.36 -38.52 16.81
N ILE A 9 -36.00 -37.95 17.96
CA ILE A 9 -35.54 -36.57 18.05
C ILE A 9 -34.14 -36.53 17.44
N ILE A 10 -34.04 -36.12 16.18
CA ILE A 10 -32.76 -35.72 15.58
C ILE A 10 -32.51 -34.29 16.05
N VAL A 11 -31.64 -34.12 17.05
CA VAL A 11 -31.11 -32.82 17.41
C VAL A 11 -30.13 -32.41 16.30
N LEU A 12 -30.60 -31.60 15.36
CA LEU A 12 -29.76 -31.00 14.33
C LEU A 12 -29.01 -29.83 14.97
N THR A 13 -27.78 -30.05 15.42
CA THR A 13 -26.91 -28.97 15.90
C THR A 13 -26.43 -28.17 14.70
N SER A 14 -27.12 -27.07 14.38
CA SER A 14 -26.63 -26.09 13.42
C SER A 14 -25.38 -25.42 13.98
N VAL A 15 -24.20 -25.82 13.50
CA VAL A 15 -22.96 -25.08 13.70
C VAL A 15 -23.03 -23.84 12.81
N ILE A 16 -23.30 -22.68 13.41
CA ILE A 16 -23.18 -21.40 12.73
C ILE A 16 -21.68 -21.11 12.58
N LEU A 17 -21.12 -21.39 11.40
CA LEU A 17 -19.82 -20.84 11.01
C LEU A 17 -20.00 -19.31 10.91
N GLN A 18 -19.64 -18.59 11.97
CA GLN A 18 -19.42 -17.16 11.89
C GLN A 18 -18.19 -16.95 11.01
N THR A 19 -18.40 -16.71 9.73
CA THR A 19 -17.37 -16.18 8.85
C THR A 19 -17.12 -14.75 9.29
N THR A 20 -16.25 -14.56 10.29
CA THR A 20 -15.67 -13.25 10.53
C THR A 20 -14.96 -12.87 9.24
N VAL A 21 -15.43 -11.80 8.60
CA VAL A 21 -14.77 -11.25 7.43
C VAL A 21 -13.40 -10.82 7.94
N ALA A 22 -12.37 -11.62 7.69
CA ALA A 22 -11.01 -11.27 8.06
C ALA A 22 -10.68 -9.99 7.30
N SER A 23 -10.69 -8.86 8.01
CA SER A 23 -10.28 -7.57 7.48
C SER A 23 -8.78 -7.67 7.23
N ALA A 24 -8.40 -8.15 6.04
CA ALA A 24 -7.03 -8.17 5.58
C ALA A 24 -6.62 -6.75 5.16
N HIS A 25 -6.59 -5.83 6.11
CA HIS A 25 -5.83 -4.60 5.97
C HIS A 25 -4.44 -4.95 6.49
N HIS A 26 -3.53 -5.29 5.57
CA HIS A 26 -2.12 -5.56 5.88
C HIS A 26 -1.63 -4.57 6.94
N ALA A 27 -0.91 -5.06 7.94
CA ALA A 27 -0.40 -4.22 9.03
C ALA A 27 0.71 -3.31 8.48
N VAL A 28 0.33 -2.27 7.74
CA VAL A 28 1.21 -1.24 7.19
C VAL A 28 2.16 -0.72 8.28
N GLN A 29 1.63 -0.55 9.49
CA GLN A 29 2.37 -0.09 10.67
C GLN A 29 3.43 -1.09 11.18
N ALA A 30 3.29 -2.38 10.84
CA ALA A 30 4.30 -3.39 11.16
C ALA A 30 5.50 -3.33 10.22
N GLN A 31 5.30 -2.90 8.97
CA GLN A 31 6.34 -2.78 7.96
C GLN A 31 6.98 -1.39 7.93
N PHE A 32 6.17 -0.34 8.12
CA PHE A 32 6.58 1.06 7.95
C PHE A 32 6.41 1.86 9.25
N ASP A 33 7.29 2.83 9.44
CA ASP A 33 7.13 3.80 10.53
C ASP A 33 6.17 4.93 10.14
N VAL A 34 4.87 4.70 10.36
CA VAL A 34 3.82 5.66 10.02
C VAL A 34 3.84 6.95 10.85
N GLN A 35 4.72 7.05 11.85
CA GLN A 35 4.90 8.27 12.65
C GLN A 35 5.93 9.23 12.03
N GLU A 36 6.75 8.75 11.10
CA GLU A 36 7.80 9.53 10.44
C GLU A 36 7.49 9.70 8.96
N VAL A 37 7.77 10.88 8.41
CA VAL A 37 7.66 11.15 6.98
C VAL A 37 8.99 11.71 6.51
N VAL A 38 9.66 10.99 5.62
CA VAL A 38 10.89 11.42 4.97
C VAL A 38 10.53 12.01 3.62
N THR A 39 11.20 13.11 3.25
CA THR A 39 11.12 13.71 1.92
C THR A 39 12.43 13.51 1.18
N PHE A 40 12.38 12.97 -0.03
CA PHE A 40 13.56 12.79 -0.88
C PHE A 40 13.23 13.03 -2.34
N THR A 41 14.27 13.33 -3.13
CA THR A 41 14.15 13.53 -4.57
C THR A 41 15.02 12.51 -5.28
N GLY A 42 14.48 11.89 -6.33
CA GLY A 42 15.20 10.89 -7.10
C GLY A 42 14.76 10.86 -8.55
N VAL A 43 15.55 10.17 -9.37
CA VAL A 43 15.25 9.92 -10.78
C VAL A 43 14.54 8.59 -10.88
N MET A 44 13.34 8.58 -11.47
CA MET A 44 12.56 7.35 -11.66
C MET A 44 13.32 6.40 -12.58
N THR A 45 13.63 5.19 -12.11
CA THR A 45 14.29 4.16 -12.93
C THR A 45 13.34 3.09 -13.43
N ASP A 46 12.29 2.77 -12.66
CA ASP A 46 11.27 1.81 -13.06
C ASP A 46 9.94 2.01 -12.31
N VAL A 47 8.86 1.49 -12.88
CA VAL A 47 7.51 1.48 -12.29
C VAL A 47 6.89 0.09 -12.46
N GLU A 48 6.85 -0.67 -11.36
CA GLU A 48 6.21 -1.98 -11.31
C GLU A 48 4.70 -1.83 -11.06
N LEU A 49 3.90 -1.93 -12.12
CA LEU A 49 2.43 -1.82 -12.05
C LEU A 49 1.75 -3.13 -11.59
N ILE A 50 2.16 -3.63 -10.43
CA ILE A 50 1.56 -4.81 -9.80
C ILE A 50 0.29 -4.45 -9.01
N ASN A 51 -0.57 -5.45 -8.78
CA ASN A 51 -1.81 -5.32 -8.02
C ASN A 51 -1.66 -6.10 -6.69
N PRO A 52 -1.98 -5.55 -5.51
CA PRO A 52 -2.69 -4.28 -5.28
C PRO A 52 -1.85 -3.01 -5.35
N HIS A 53 -0.58 -3.05 -4.93
CA HIS A 53 0.27 -1.88 -4.72
C HIS A 53 1.42 -1.83 -5.71
N PRO A 54 1.40 -0.91 -6.69
CA PRO A 54 2.56 -0.66 -7.54
C PRO A 54 3.77 -0.17 -6.75
N TYR A 55 4.97 -0.48 -7.23
CA TYR A 55 6.23 0.05 -6.71
C TYR A 55 6.87 1.01 -7.70
N PHE A 56 7.37 2.13 -7.20
CA PHE A 56 8.16 3.10 -7.96
C PHE A 56 9.60 3.00 -7.50
N HIS A 57 10.53 2.87 -8.43
CA HIS A 57 11.95 2.74 -8.12
C HIS A 57 12.65 4.02 -8.53
N LEU A 58 13.42 4.61 -7.62
CA LEU A 58 14.10 5.88 -7.85
C LEU A 58 15.57 5.78 -7.45
N ASP A 59 16.44 6.30 -8.29
CA ASP A 59 17.83 6.56 -7.92
C ASP A 59 17.90 7.86 -7.11
N VAL A 60 18.42 7.76 -5.89
CA VAL A 60 18.53 8.84 -4.92
C VAL A 60 20.00 9.06 -4.56
N ASP A 61 20.46 10.31 -4.64
CA ASP A 61 21.79 10.69 -4.15
C ASP A 61 21.75 10.84 -2.62
N THR A 62 22.40 9.92 -1.92
CA THR A 62 22.49 9.90 -0.45
C THR A 62 23.65 10.77 0.06
N GLY A 63 24.41 11.39 -0.83
CA GLY A 63 25.53 12.27 -0.55
C GLY A 63 26.84 11.75 -1.10
N ASN A 64 27.78 12.67 -1.36
CA ASN A 64 29.13 12.36 -1.86
C ASN A 64 29.16 11.53 -3.15
N GLY A 65 28.11 11.62 -3.98
CA GLY A 65 27.98 10.88 -5.23
C GLY A 65 27.59 9.40 -5.03
N GLN A 66 27.19 9.00 -3.83
CA GLN A 66 26.59 7.69 -3.59
C GLN A 66 25.15 7.71 -4.06
N ILE A 67 24.84 6.88 -5.05
CA ILE A 67 23.49 6.67 -5.55
C ILE A 67 22.98 5.34 -5.01
N GLU A 68 21.77 5.37 -4.46
CA GLU A 68 21.04 4.17 -4.05
C GLU A 68 19.72 4.09 -4.80
N ASN A 69 19.31 2.88 -5.16
CA ASN A 69 18.00 2.66 -5.74
C ASN A 69 16.99 2.36 -4.63
N TRP A 70 16.04 3.27 -4.44
CA TRP A 70 15.03 3.21 -3.39
C TRP A 70 13.68 2.80 -3.99
N SER A 71 12.97 1.92 -3.29
CA SER A 71 11.66 1.42 -3.70
C SER A 71 10.55 2.12 -2.93
N VAL A 72 9.49 2.52 -3.62
CA VAL A 72 8.37 3.24 -3.04
C VAL A 72 7.06 2.51 -3.31
N GLU A 73 6.48 1.92 -2.26
CA GLU A 73 5.16 1.31 -2.30
C GLU A 73 4.07 2.38 -2.39
N SER A 74 3.25 2.30 -3.43
CA SER A 74 2.17 3.25 -3.69
C SER A 74 0.83 2.82 -3.09
N VAL A 75 -0.18 3.69 -3.22
CA VAL A 75 -1.57 3.29 -2.98
C VAL A 75 -2.07 2.34 -4.08
N ALA A 76 -3.25 1.76 -3.91
CA ALA A 76 -3.78 0.79 -4.86
C ALA A 76 -3.73 1.30 -6.32
N LEU A 77 -3.37 0.43 -7.27
CA LEU A 77 -3.23 0.78 -8.70
C LEU A 77 -4.42 1.57 -9.26
N GLN A 78 -5.64 1.23 -8.81
CA GLN A 78 -6.86 1.92 -9.24
C GLN A 78 -6.97 3.35 -8.69
N ALA A 79 -6.45 3.61 -7.49
CA ALA A 79 -6.38 4.97 -6.96
C ALA A 79 -5.42 5.84 -7.78
N LEU A 80 -4.27 5.30 -8.19
CA LEU A 80 -3.33 5.99 -9.07
C LEU A 80 -3.95 6.32 -10.43
N ARG A 81 -4.73 5.39 -11.00
CA ARG A 81 -5.48 5.63 -12.25
C ARG A 81 -6.49 6.76 -12.10
N ARG A 82 -7.27 6.77 -11.00
CA ARG A 82 -8.24 7.84 -10.73
C ARG A 82 -7.59 9.20 -10.50
N ALA A 83 -6.42 9.23 -9.87
CA ALA A 83 -5.62 10.45 -9.70
C ALA A 83 -4.95 10.92 -11.01
N GLY A 84 -5.04 10.14 -12.10
CA GLY A 84 -4.39 10.45 -13.37
C GLY A 84 -2.85 10.31 -13.35
N LEU A 85 -2.28 9.82 -12.24
CA LEU A 85 -0.83 9.78 -12.04
C LEU A 85 -0.13 8.91 -13.08
N LEU A 86 -0.67 7.72 -13.39
CA LEU A 86 -0.01 6.76 -14.29
C LEU A 86 0.31 7.34 -15.68
N LYS A 87 -0.48 8.30 -16.17
CA LYS A 87 -0.25 8.94 -17.48
C LYS A 87 0.90 9.94 -17.45
N ARG A 88 1.30 10.39 -16.26
CA ARG A 88 2.29 11.45 -16.00
C ARG A 88 3.63 10.89 -15.51
N LEU A 89 3.73 9.60 -15.21
CA LEU A 89 4.98 8.95 -14.84
C LEU A 89 5.84 8.70 -16.08
N ARG A 90 7.13 9.04 -15.99
CA ARG A 90 8.14 8.73 -17.01
C ARG A 90 9.40 8.28 -16.29
N VAL A 91 9.98 7.19 -16.77
CA VAL A 91 11.34 6.78 -16.38
C VAL A 91 12.32 7.83 -16.90
N GLY A 92 13.30 8.19 -16.08
CA GLY A 92 14.28 9.25 -16.32
C GLY A 92 13.87 10.62 -15.78
N ASP A 93 12.60 10.83 -15.44
CA ASP A 93 12.15 12.09 -14.84
C ASP A 93 12.47 12.14 -13.34
N THR A 94 12.70 13.35 -12.82
CA THR A 94 12.92 13.59 -11.40
C THR A 94 11.59 13.80 -10.67
N PHE A 95 11.39 13.08 -9.57
CA PHE A 95 10.23 13.22 -8.69
C PHE A 95 10.68 13.45 -7.26
N THR A 96 9.89 14.21 -6.51
CA THR A 96 10.04 14.32 -5.05
C THR A 96 8.97 13.48 -4.39
N ILE A 97 9.39 12.61 -3.48
CA ILE A 97 8.52 11.69 -2.73
C ILE A 97 8.52 12.10 -1.26
N GLU A 98 7.32 12.11 -0.68
CA GLU A 98 7.12 12.04 0.76
C GLU A 98 6.67 10.62 1.10
N GLY A 99 7.31 9.97 2.05
CA GLY A 99 6.99 8.58 2.40
C GLY A 99 7.39 8.18 3.81
N HIS A 100 6.70 7.18 4.34
CA HIS A 100 7.06 6.56 5.60
C HIS A 100 8.17 5.54 5.37
N PRO A 101 9.29 5.60 6.11
CA PRO A 101 10.39 4.65 5.94
C PRO A 101 10.00 3.26 6.42
N SER A 102 10.65 2.23 5.89
CA SER A 102 10.58 0.87 6.43
C SER A 102 11.10 0.84 7.87
N ARG A 103 10.56 -0.06 8.69
CA ARG A 103 11.06 -0.27 10.06
C ARG A 103 12.35 -1.07 10.12
N ASN A 104 12.65 -1.87 9.10
CA ASN A 104 13.84 -2.72 9.04
C ASN A 104 15.08 -1.98 8.50
N GLY A 105 14.94 -0.70 8.10
CA GLY A 105 16.04 0.13 7.62
C GLY A 105 16.41 -0.11 6.15
N GLU A 106 15.68 -0.97 5.43
CA GLU A 106 15.81 -1.08 3.98
C GLU A 106 15.28 0.20 3.31
N PRO A 107 15.82 0.60 2.14
CA PRO A 107 15.40 1.79 1.40
C PRO A 107 14.05 1.58 0.69
N ILE A 108 13.05 1.12 1.44
CA ILE A 108 11.69 0.89 1.02
C ILE A 108 10.80 1.88 1.77
N TYR A 109 9.97 2.60 1.02
CA TYR A 109 9.14 3.66 1.55
C TYR A 109 7.69 3.45 1.19
N LEU A 110 6.79 3.85 2.07
CA LEU A 110 5.37 3.86 1.81
C LEU A 110 4.94 5.28 1.42
N MET A 111 4.47 5.46 0.18
CA MET A 111 4.16 6.78 -0.37
C MET A 111 3.05 7.50 0.41
N VAL A 112 3.34 8.75 0.79
CA VAL A 112 2.37 9.74 1.28
C VAL A 112 1.96 10.66 0.15
N ALA A 113 2.95 11.26 -0.53
CA ALA A 113 2.72 12.18 -1.63
C ALA A 113 3.83 12.09 -2.66
N ILE A 114 3.51 12.53 -3.88
CA ILE A 114 4.45 12.66 -4.99
C ILE A 114 4.32 14.05 -5.59
N THR A 115 5.45 14.72 -5.78
CA THR A 115 5.55 15.96 -6.54
C THR A 115 6.20 15.66 -7.89
N LEU A 116 5.51 16.07 -8.96
CA LEU A 116 5.90 15.81 -10.34
C LEU A 116 6.86 16.88 -10.88
N PRO A 117 7.54 16.64 -12.01
CA PRO A 117 8.45 17.62 -12.64
C PRO A 117 7.83 18.99 -12.92
N ASP A 118 6.52 19.03 -13.17
CA ASP A 118 5.77 20.27 -13.40
C ASP A 118 5.40 21.04 -12.11
N GLY A 119 5.86 20.55 -10.94
CA GLY A 119 5.59 21.12 -9.63
C GLY A 119 4.25 20.71 -9.02
N SER A 120 3.41 19.95 -9.72
CA SER A 120 2.15 19.45 -9.17
C SER A 120 2.41 18.44 -8.07
N ARG A 121 1.82 18.65 -6.89
CA ARG A 121 1.85 17.71 -5.77
C ARG A 121 0.54 16.94 -5.66
N LEU A 122 0.63 15.62 -5.54
CA LEU A 122 -0.52 14.74 -5.33
C LEU A 122 -0.37 13.99 -4.01
N THR A 123 -1.25 14.26 -3.05
CA THR A 123 -1.36 13.49 -1.80
C THR A 123 -2.10 12.18 -2.07
N MET A 124 -1.44 11.06 -1.77
CA MET A 124 -1.98 9.71 -1.97
C MET A 124 -2.50 9.10 -0.67
N ARG A 125 -1.86 9.40 0.46
CA ARG A 125 -2.22 8.91 1.80
C ARG A 125 -2.27 10.09 2.77
N SER A 126 -3.21 10.04 3.71
CA SER A 126 -3.31 11.06 4.76
C SER A 126 -2.10 11.01 5.67
N LEU A 127 -1.62 12.19 6.07
CA LEU A 127 -0.59 12.35 7.10
C LEU A 127 -1.16 12.19 8.52
N ASP A 128 -2.48 12.28 8.67
CA ASP A 128 -3.16 12.04 9.95
C ASP A 128 -3.27 10.53 10.18
N PRO A 129 -2.57 9.96 11.19
CA PRO A 129 -2.62 8.54 11.50
C PRO A 129 -4.01 8.06 11.95
N SER A 130 -4.92 8.99 12.29
CA SER A 130 -6.28 8.72 12.72
C SER A 130 -7.34 8.84 11.62
N ALA A 131 -6.97 9.36 10.44
CA ALA A 131 -7.88 9.49 9.31
C ALA A 131 -8.21 8.10 8.74
N ARG A 132 -9.45 7.64 8.97
CA ARG A 132 -10.03 6.42 8.40
C ARG A 132 -10.75 6.71 7.09
#